data_AF-A0A2S9FHE6-F1
#
_entry.id   AF-A0A2S9FHE6-F1
#
_cell.length_a   1.000
_cell.length_b   1.000
_cell.length_c   1.000
_cell.angle_alpha   90.00
_cell.angle_beta   90.00
_cell.angle_gamma   90.00
#
_symmetry.space_group_name_H-M   'P 1'
#
loop_
_entity.id
_entity.type
_entity.pdbx_description
1 polymer ?
#
loop_
_entity_poly.entity_id
_entity_poly.type
_entity_poly.pdbx_seq_one_letter_code
_entity_poly.pdbx_strand_id
1 'polypeptide(L)'
;EPIDHTQKNVLREGKALHPIMERVMAIHVAEEARHISFAHEYLRKRVPHLNRRQRFLLSLNVPIIMRVLCQSIIVPPKAFWKEFDIPRSVKKEIFFGTPEAKQFLRDMFGDVRMLCHDTGLMNPVAKLMWRICKIDGPPSRYRSEPARQHVVSAA
;
A
#
# COMPACT_ATOMS: atom_id res chain seq x y z
N GLU A 1 0.22 -3.96 -3.30
CA GLU A 1 -0.96 -3.56 -2.50
C GLU A 1 -0.68 -3.75 -1.01
N PRO A 2 -1.39 -3.05 -0.11
CA PRO A 2 -1.07 -3.05 1.31
C PRO A 2 -1.13 -4.43 2.00
N ILE A 3 -2.21 -5.19 1.81
CA ILE A 3 -2.36 -6.53 2.45
C ILE A 3 -1.26 -7.47 2.00
N ASP A 4 -1.09 -7.59 0.68
CA ASP A 4 -0.07 -8.44 0.06
C ASP A 4 1.34 -8.07 0.54
N HIS A 5 1.65 -6.77 0.69
CA HIS A 5 2.93 -6.31 1.21
C HIS A 5 3.14 -6.69 2.69
N THR A 6 2.13 -6.48 3.56
CA THR A 6 2.22 -6.86 4.98
C THR A 6 2.37 -8.37 5.15
N GLN A 7 1.59 -9.16 4.41
CA GLN A 7 1.62 -10.62 4.49
C GLN A 7 2.94 -11.21 3.97
N LYS A 8 3.46 -10.70 2.84
CA LYS A 8 4.78 -11.11 2.33
C LYS A 8 5.91 -10.79 3.30
N ASN A 9 5.86 -9.65 3.98
CA ASN A 9 6.86 -9.30 4.98
C ASN A 9 6.79 -10.24 6.19
N VAL A 10 5.58 -10.55 6.67
CA VAL A 10 5.38 -11.50 7.77
C VAL A 10 5.85 -12.91 7.41
N LEU A 11 5.60 -13.39 6.18
CA LEU A 11 6.12 -14.67 5.68
C LEU A 11 7.66 -14.68 5.55
N ARG A 12 8.26 -13.56 5.13
CA ARG A 12 9.73 -13.43 4.96
C ARG A 12 10.50 -13.31 6.28
N GLU A 13 9.88 -12.74 7.32
CA GLU A 13 10.49 -12.58 8.64
C GLU A 13 10.67 -13.90 9.41
N GLY A 14 10.05 -15.00 8.98
CA GLY A 14 10.27 -16.34 9.55
C GLY A 14 9.91 -16.47 11.04
N LYS A 15 9.13 -15.53 11.60
CA LYS A 15 8.64 -15.62 12.99
C LYS A 15 7.77 -16.87 13.15
N ALA A 16 7.82 -17.50 14.32
CA ALA A 16 7.06 -18.70 14.68
C ALA A 16 5.54 -18.45 14.61
N LEU A 17 5.00 -18.44 13.40
CA LEU A 17 3.57 -18.39 13.13
C LEU A 17 3.02 -19.80 13.30
N HIS A 18 1.78 -19.88 13.78
CA HIS A 18 1.10 -21.16 13.80
C HIS A 18 1.00 -21.73 12.36
N PRO A 19 1.30 -23.02 12.11
CA PRO A 19 1.38 -23.57 10.75
C PRO A 19 0.11 -23.37 9.89
N ILE A 20 -1.06 -23.30 10.53
CA ILE A 20 -2.33 -22.99 9.83
C ILE A 20 -2.33 -21.55 9.30
N MET A 21 -1.87 -20.58 10.11
CA MET A 21 -1.83 -19.17 9.71
C MET A 21 -0.85 -18.96 8.56
N GLU A 22 0.30 -19.63 8.60
CA GLU A 22 1.28 -19.61 7.51
C GLU A 22 0.68 -20.14 6.21
N ARG A 23 0.03 -21.31 6.25
CA ARG A 23 -0.61 -21.91 5.06
C ARG A 23 -1.73 -21.04 4.49
N VAL A 24 -2.61 -20.50 5.33
CA VAL A 24 -3.70 -19.62 4.87
C VAL A 24 -3.13 -18.36 4.24
N MET A 25 -2.11 -17.75 4.84
CA MET A 25 -1.45 -16.56 4.32
C MET A 25 -0.74 -16.85 2.99
N ALA A 26 -0.07 -17.99 2.85
CA ALA A 26 0.58 -18.39 1.60
C ALA A 26 -0.45 -18.59 0.45
N ILE A 27 -1.58 -19.25 0.74
CA ILE A 27 -2.68 -19.41 -0.22
C ILE A 27 -3.25 -18.05 -0.62
N HIS A 28 -3.49 -17.17 0.35
CA HIS A 28 -4.03 -15.83 0.11
C HIS A 28 -3.10 -15.00 -0.77
N VAL A 29 -1.80 -14.97 -0.47
CA VAL A 29 -0.81 -14.25 -1.28
C VAL A 29 -0.77 -14.77 -2.72
N ALA A 30 -0.89 -16.09 -2.92
CA ALA A 30 -0.94 -16.68 -4.25
C ALA A 30 -2.23 -16.31 -5.02
N GLU A 31 -3.37 -16.25 -4.34
CA GLU A 31 -4.65 -15.81 -4.91
C GLU A 31 -4.63 -14.31 -5.28
N GLU A 32 -4.20 -13.47 -4.34
CA GLU A 32 -4.10 -12.02 -4.54
C GLU A 32 -3.11 -11.67 -5.66
N ALA A 33 -2.05 -12.49 -5.85
CA ALA A 33 -1.18 -12.35 -7.01
C ALA A 33 -1.93 -12.52 -8.34
N ARG A 34 -3.01 -13.32 -8.42
CA ARG A 34 -3.87 -13.41 -9.62
C ARG A 34 -4.81 -12.22 -9.74
N HIS A 35 -5.47 -11.82 -8.64
CA HIS A 35 -6.37 -10.67 -8.62
C HIS A 35 -5.66 -9.37 -9.05
N ILE A 36 -4.49 -9.10 -8.49
CA ILE A 36 -3.70 -7.90 -8.81
C ILE A 36 -3.23 -7.91 -10.26
N SER A 37 -2.80 -9.07 -10.79
CA SER A 37 -2.42 -9.19 -12.21
C SER A 37 -3.58 -8.82 -13.13
N PHE A 38 -4.76 -9.36 -12.85
CA PHE A 38 -5.96 -9.06 -13.61
C PHE A 38 -6.32 -7.57 -13.54
N ALA A 39 -6.32 -6.98 -12.33
CA ALA A 39 -6.64 -5.57 -12.13
C ALA A 39 -5.64 -4.64 -12.88
N HIS A 40 -4.35 -4.94 -12.80
CA HIS A 40 -3.32 -4.17 -13.51
C HIS A 40 -3.52 -4.22 -15.03
N GLU A 41 -3.71 -5.42 -15.60
CA GLU A 41 -3.92 -5.57 -17.05
C GLU A 41 -5.23 -4.95 -17.52
N TYR A 42 -6.30 -5.08 -16.72
CA TYR A 42 -7.56 -4.41 -16.99
C TYR A 42 -7.39 -2.89 -17.04
N LEU A 43 -6.70 -2.30 -16.07
CA LEU A 43 -6.46 -0.86 -16.01
C LEU A 43 -5.56 -0.39 -17.16
N ARG A 44 -4.51 -1.14 -17.51
CA ARG A 44 -3.66 -0.84 -18.69
C ARG A 44 -4.45 -0.79 -19.98
N LYS A 45 -5.41 -1.71 -20.16
CA LYS A 45 -6.28 -1.74 -21.34
C LYS A 45 -7.36 -0.65 -21.30
N ARG A 46 -7.97 -0.39 -20.13
CA ARG A 46 -9.14 0.49 -20.02
C ARG A 46 -8.80 1.97 -19.91
N VAL A 47 -7.78 2.34 -19.13
CA VAL A 47 -7.46 3.74 -18.81
C VAL A 47 -7.13 4.60 -20.04
N PRO A 48 -6.37 4.12 -21.04
CA PRO A 48 -6.09 4.91 -22.25
C PRO A 48 -7.34 5.29 -23.06
N HIS A 49 -8.40 4.49 -22.96
CA HIS A 49 -9.67 4.71 -23.67
C HIS A 49 -10.64 5.63 -22.91
N LEU A 50 -10.30 6.07 -21.69
CA LEU A 50 -11.12 7.02 -20.94
C LEU A 50 -11.00 8.43 -21.53
N ASN A 51 -12.09 9.20 -21.43
CA ASN A 51 -12.02 10.60 -21.81
C ASN A 51 -11.13 11.40 -20.83
N ARG A 52 -10.63 12.56 -21.26
CA ARG A 52 -9.64 13.35 -20.48
C ARG A 52 -10.15 13.73 -19.08
N ARG A 53 -11.45 14.04 -18.93
CA ARG A 53 -12.07 14.40 -17.64
C ARG A 53 -12.11 13.21 -16.68
N GLN A 54 -12.55 12.04 -17.15
CA GLN A 54 -12.57 10.80 -16.37
C GLN A 54 -11.17 10.41 -15.94
N ARG A 55 -10.20 10.45 -16.86
CA ARG A 55 -8.80 10.15 -16.56
C ARG A 55 -8.21 11.12 -15.55
N PHE A 56 -8.53 12.40 -15.64
CA PHE A 56 -8.10 13.41 -14.68
C PHE A 56 -8.71 13.16 -13.30
N LEU A 57 -10.03 12.99 -13.21
CA LEU A 57 -10.69 12.67 -11.93
C LEU A 57 -10.15 11.38 -11.32
N LEU A 58 -9.95 10.35 -12.12
CA LEU A 58 -9.34 9.10 -11.68
C LEU A 58 -7.96 9.36 -11.07
N SER A 59 -7.09 10.13 -11.75
CA SER A 59 -5.75 10.44 -11.27
C SER A 59 -5.70 11.11 -9.89
N LEU A 60 -6.70 11.94 -9.57
CA LEU A 60 -6.80 12.62 -8.28
C LEU A 60 -7.33 11.69 -7.18
N ASN A 61 -8.22 10.77 -7.55
CA ASN A 61 -8.89 9.89 -6.59
C ASN A 61 -8.07 8.65 -6.22
N VAL A 62 -7.22 8.13 -7.11
CA VAL A 62 -6.36 6.96 -6.81
C VAL A 62 -5.62 7.11 -5.47
N PRO A 63 -4.84 8.18 -5.20
CA PRO A 63 -4.12 8.28 -3.93
C PRO A 63 -5.05 8.35 -2.71
N ILE A 64 -6.23 8.97 -2.83
CA ILE A 64 -7.21 9.08 -1.75
C ILE A 64 -7.77 7.69 -1.40
N ILE A 65 -8.28 6.97 -2.41
CA ILE A 65 -8.88 5.64 -2.23
C ILE A 65 -7.84 4.69 -1.63
N MET A 66 -6.63 4.68 -2.18
CA MET A 66 -5.53 3.84 -1.72
C MET A 66 -5.14 4.15 -0.27
N ARG A 67 -5.10 5.43 0.11
CA ARG A 67 -4.78 5.85 1.49
C ARG A 67 -5.83 5.40 2.49
N VAL A 68 -7.11 5.60 2.18
CA VAL A 68 -8.23 5.23 3.06
C VAL A 68 -8.31 3.72 3.23
N LEU A 69 -8.23 2.97 2.14
CA LEU A 69 -8.28 1.51 2.16
C LEU A 69 -7.12 0.91 2.98
N CYS A 70 -5.91 1.39 2.72
CA CYS A 70 -4.71 0.96 3.48
C CYS A 70 -4.86 1.23 4.98
N GLN A 71 -5.39 2.40 5.36
CA GLN A 71 -5.63 2.73 6.76
C GLN A 71 -6.65 1.80 7.40
N SER A 72 -7.73 1.43 6.70
CA SER A 72 -8.72 0.48 7.23
C SER A 72 -8.19 -0.94 7.40
N ILE A 73 -7.17 -1.31 6.64
CA ILE A 73 -6.55 -2.64 6.68
C ILE A 73 -5.53 -2.74 7.81
N ILE A 74 -4.66 -1.72 7.94
CA ILE A 74 -3.51 -1.77 8.83
C ILE A 74 -3.89 -1.36 10.26
N VAL A 75 -4.87 -0.47 10.41
CA VAL A 75 -5.21 0.11 11.71
C VAL A 75 -6.39 -0.65 12.32
N PRO A 76 -6.21 -1.31 13.48
CA PRO A 76 -7.30 -1.95 14.21
C PRO A 76 -8.50 -1.04 14.44
N PRO A 77 -9.74 -1.58 14.47
CA PRO A 77 -10.96 -0.82 14.66
C PRO A 77 -10.98 -0.14 16.04
N LYS A 78 -11.71 0.97 16.18
CA LYS A 78 -11.79 1.76 17.44
C LYS A 78 -12.15 0.92 18.67
N ALA A 79 -12.98 -0.12 18.50
CA ALA A 79 -13.38 -1.02 19.57
C ALA A 79 -12.19 -1.75 20.20
N PHE A 80 -11.24 -2.24 19.40
CA PHE A 80 -10.02 -2.90 19.88
C PHE A 80 -9.23 -2.01 20.83
N TRP A 81 -9.02 -0.75 20.46
CA TRP A 81 -8.26 0.20 21.28
C TRP A 81 -8.95 0.50 22.62
N LYS A 82 -10.28 0.52 22.64
CA LYS A 82 -11.07 0.74 23.85
C LYS A 82 -11.06 -0.49 24.76
N GLU A 83 -11.17 -1.68 24.17
CA GLU A 83 -11.20 -2.95 24.90
C GLU A 83 -9.89 -3.22 25.63
N PHE A 84 -8.76 -2.92 24.98
CA PHE A 84 -7.42 -3.16 25.54
C PHE A 84 -6.80 -1.92 26.21
N ASP A 85 -7.58 -0.86 26.44
CA ASP A 85 -7.14 0.40 27.06
C ASP A 85 -5.84 0.99 26.50
N ILE A 86 -5.62 0.83 25.19
CA ILE A 86 -4.37 1.25 24.54
C ILE A 86 -4.41 2.78 24.30
N PRO A 87 -3.43 3.55 24.81
CA PRO A 87 -3.40 5.00 24.64
C PRO A 87 -3.35 5.45 23.17
N ARG A 88 -4.00 6.57 22.86
CA ARG A 88 -3.99 7.16 21.50
C ARG A 88 -2.58 7.58 21.04
N SER A 89 -1.68 7.90 21.99
CA SER A 89 -0.27 8.20 21.72
C SER A 89 0.44 7.02 21.06
N VAL A 90 0.23 5.81 21.58
CA VAL A 90 0.81 4.55 21.06
C VAL A 90 0.33 4.30 19.63
N LYS A 91 -0.98 4.46 19.37
CA LYS A 91 -1.52 4.35 18.00
C LYS A 91 -0.82 5.32 17.03
N LYS A 92 -0.61 6.57 17.47
CA LYS A 92 0.05 7.58 16.64
C LYS A 92 1.49 7.18 16.39
N GLU A 93 2.22 6.75 17.40
CA GLU A 93 3.62 6.34 17.30
C GLU A 93 3.80 5.18 16.33
N ILE A 94 3.07 4.08 16.51
CA ILE A 94 3.20 2.84 15.73
C ILE A 94 2.88 3.08 14.24
N PHE A 95 1.83 3.84 13.93
CA PHE A 95 1.30 3.90 12.56
C PHE A 95 1.56 5.22 11.82
N PHE A 96 1.86 6.32 12.52
CA PHE A 96 1.86 7.66 11.92
C PHE A 96 2.95 8.62 12.43
N GLY A 97 3.63 8.27 13.53
CA GLY A 97 4.47 9.18 14.31
C GLY A 97 5.93 9.14 13.88
N THR A 98 6.46 7.94 13.66
CA THR A 98 7.88 7.73 13.39
C THR A 98 8.23 7.83 11.89
N PRO A 99 9.48 8.21 11.55
CA PRO A 99 9.97 8.15 10.17
C PRO A 99 9.81 6.75 9.55
N GLU A 100 10.02 5.71 10.34
CA GLU A 100 9.93 4.29 9.96
C GLU A 100 8.50 3.94 9.58
N ALA A 101 7.51 4.31 10.41
CA ALA A 101 6.09 4.04 10.10
C ALA A 101 5.63 4.75 8.84
N LYS A 102 6.12 5.99 8.61
CA LYS A 102 5.85 6.74 7.38
C LYS A 102 6.50 6.08 6.17
N GLN A 103 7.73 5.57 6.31
CA GLN A 103 8.44 4.88 5.24
C GLN A 103 7.74 3.56 4.90
N PHE A 104 7.43 2.74 5.90
CA PHE A 104 6.67 1.51 5.76
C PHE A 104 5.37 1.74 4.98
N LEU A 105 4.60 2.76 5.36
CA LEU A 105 3.38 3.12 4.63
C LEU A 105 3.64 3.47 3.16
N ARG A 106 4.69 4.25 2.85
CA ARG A 106 5.05 4.63 1.47
C ARG A 106 5.46 3.42 0.62
N ASP A 107 6.15 2.45 1.22
CA ASP A 107 6.69 1.29 0.50
C ASP A 107 5.59 0.36 -0.03
N MET A 108 4.43 0.33 0.63
CA MET A 108 3.28 -0.50 0.21
C MET A 108 2.66 -0.10 -1.13
N PHE A 109 2.89 1.14 -1.58
CA PHE A 109 2.25 1.70 -2.77
C PHE A 109 3.18 1.78 -4.00
N GLY A 110 4.40 1.22 -3.94
CA GLY A 110 5.35 1.24 -5.07
C GLY A 110 4.75 0.72 -6.38
N ASP A 111 4.08 -0.44 -6.33
CA ASP A 111 3.46 -1.07 -7.50
C ASP A 111 2.26 -0.27 -8.05
N VAL A 112 1.50 0.37 -7.16
CA VAL A 112 0.38 1.23 -7.56
C VAL A 112 0.88 2.51 -8.21
N ARG A 113 1.97 3.09 -7.69
CA ARG A 113 2.63 4.24 -8.32
C ARG A 113 3.17 3.87 -9.71
N MET A 114 3.81 2.70 -9.85
CA MET A 114 4.24 2.18 -11.16
C MET A 114 3.04 2.10 -12.12
N LEU A 115 1.94 1.48 -11.71
CA LEU A 115 0.74 1.39 -12.55
C LEU A 115 0.20 2.77 -12.96
N CYS A 116 0.20 3.74 -12.05
CA CYS A 116 -0.21 5.12 -12.35
C CYS A 116 0.73 5.82 -13.34
N HIS A 117 2.02 5.48 -13.33
CA HIS A 117 2.97 5.93 -14.33
C HIS A 117 2.69 5.28 -15.69
N ASP A 118 2.57 3.96 -15.74
CA ASP A 118 2.33 3.18 -16.96
C ASP A 118 1.03 3.57 -17.67
N THR A 119 -0.03 3.84 -16.90
CA THR A 119 -1.34 4.23 -17.41
C THR A 119 -1.45 5.75 -17.67
N GLY A 120 -0.39 6.50 -17.37
CA GLY A 120 -0.32 7.95 -17.51
C GLY A 120 -1.35 8.70 -16.64
N LEU A 121 -1.67 8.17 -15.47
CA LEU A 121 -2.40 8.86 -14.42
C LEU A 121 -1.50 9.82 -13.62
N MET A 122 -0.17 9.69 -13.72
CA MET A 122 0.76 10.53 -12.97
C MET A 122 1.01 11.90 -13.62
N ASN A 123 0.12 12.87 -13.36
CA ASN A 123 0.28 14.28 -13.73
C ASN A 123 0.72 15.16 -12.54
N PRO A 124 1.09 16.45 -12.73
CA PRO A 124 1.56 17.32 -11.64
C PRO A 124 0.57 17.47 -10.48
N VAL A 125 -0.74 17.53 -10.77
CA VAL A 125 -1.78 17.64 -9.74
C VAL A 125 -1.95 16.32 -9.00
N ALA A 126 -1.93 15.19 -9.73
CA ALA A 126 -1.93 13.87 -9.11
C ALA A 126 -0.73 13.69 -8.17
N LYS A 127 0.48 14.06 -8.61
CA LYS A 127 1.69 14.03 -7.75
C LYS A 127 1.51 14.83 -6.46
N LEU A 128 0.86 15.99 -6.53
CA LEU A 128 0.52 16.77 -5.34
C LEU A 128 -0.46 15.99 -4.43
N MET A 129 -1.48 15.35 -5.00
CA MET A 129 -2.40 14.50 -4.23
C MET A 129 -1.70 13.32 -3.54
N TRP A 130 -0.74 12.67 -4.19
CA TRP A 130 0.09 11.62 -3.58
C TRP A 130 0.87 12.13 -2.36
N ARG A 131 1.44 13.34 -2.45
CA ARG A 131 2.13 14.01 -1.35
C ARG A 131 1.19 14.41 -0.21
N ILE A 132 0.01 14.95 -0.54
CA ILE A 132 -1.03 15.29 0.46
C ILE A 132 -1.46 14.04 1.22
N CYS A 133 -1.61 12.91 0.52
CA CYS A 133 -1.95 11.62 1.13
C CYS A 133 -0.78 10.97 1.88
N LYS A 134 0.44 11.54 1.79
CA LYS A 134 1.69 11.07 2.41
C LYS A 134 2.09 9.64 1.98
N ILE A 135 1.75 9.29 0.76
CA ILE A 135 2.02 7.97 0.15
C ILE A 135 2.81 8.12 -1.16
N ASP A 136 3.43 9.27 -1.37
CA ASP A 136 4.37 9.50 -2.45
C ASP A 136 5.66 8.69 -2.26
N GLY A 137 6.49 8.66 -3.29
CA GLY A 137 7.72 7.89 -3.33
C GLY A 137 8.05 7.41 -4.74
N PRO A 138 9.20 6.74 -4.92
CA PRO A 138 9.53 6.15 -6.21
C PRO A 138 8.52 5.05 -6.59
N PRO A 139 8.17 4.90 -7.88
CA PRO A 139 7.47 3.71 -8.36
C PRO A 139 8.39 2.49 -8.31
N SER A 140 7.82 1.29 -8.15
CA SER A 140 8.58 0.04 -8.31
C SER A 140 9.06 -0.09 -9.75
N ARG A 141 10.22 -0.73 -9.95
CA ARG A 141 10.79 -1.01 -11.28
C ARG A 141 10.06 -2.15 -12.00
N TYR A 142 9.62 -3.14 -11.23
CA TYR A 142 8.83 -4.27 -11.69
C TYR A 142 7.89 -4.70 -10.57
N ARG A 143 6.88 -5.49 -10.93
CA ARG A 143 5.83 -5.91 -10.00
C ARG A 143 6.41 -6.75 -8.87
N SER A 144 5.97 -6.51 -7.64
CA SER A 144 6.48 -7.20 -6.45
C SER A 144 7.99 -7.03 -6.25
N GLU A 145 8.55 -5.88 -6.66
CA GLU A 145 9.92 -5.53 -6.31
C GLU A 145 10.11 -5.59 -4.78
N PRO A 146 11.09 -6.38 -4.28
CA PRO A 146 11.36 -6.42 -2.85
C PRO A 146 11.80 -5.04 -2.34
N ALA A 147 11.27 -4.65 -1.17
CA ALA A 147 11.81 -3.49 -0.46
C ALA A 147 13.28 -3.76 -0.10
N ARG A 148 14.20 -3.08 -0.79
CA ARG A 148 15.65 -3.25 -0.60
C ARG A 148 16.24 -2.35 0.48
N GLN A 149 15.49 -1.34 0.93
CA GLN A 149 15.95 -0.41 1.95
C GLN A 149 15.55 -0.93 3.33
N HIS A 150 16.52 -1.44 4.08
CA HIS A 150 16.47 -1.28 5.53
C HIS A 150 16.48 0.22 5.81
N VAL A 151 15.58 0.70 6.66
CA VAL A 151 15.66 2.07 7.16
C VAL A 151 17.05 2.20 7.77
N VAL A 152 17.93 2.98 7.15
CA VAL A 152 19.15 3.41 7.81
C VAL A 152 18.65 4.32 8.92
N SER A 153 18.62 3.79 10.15
CA SER A 153 18.44 4.62 11.33
C SER A 153 19.53 5.68 11.23
N ALA A 154 19.14 6.94 11.01
CA ALA A 154 20.09 8.03 11.16
C ALA A 154 20.58 7.96 12.61
N ALA A 155 21.85 7.60 12.76
CA ALA A 155 22.56 7.62 14.03
C ALA A 155 22.81 9.07 14.47
#